data_AF-A0A933KG94-F1
#
_entry.id   AF-A0A933KG94-F1
#
_cell.length_a   1.000
_cell.length_b   1.000
_cell.length_c   1.000
_cell.angle_alpha   90.00
_cell.angle_beta   90.00
_cell.angle_gamma   90.00
#
_symmetry.space_group_name_H-M   'P 1'
#
loop_
_entity.id
_entity.type
_entity.pdbx_description
1 polymer ?
#
loop_
_entity_poly.entity_id
_entity_poly.type
_entity_poly.pdbx_seq_one_letter_code
_entity_poly.pdbx_strand_id
1 'polypeptide(L)'
;MMILFCGLLGVRKRVPTWRLGNASSWMRAHIWLGLMSVPMILFHGGFAMGGTLTQVLMWLLFIVVASGVHGLAVQQFFPRLLTNQVETETIYEQIPHVIEQLADEALQVIESVCGPLAPPSEPVAPPSPEDAAAASRPPARPKAKPAAPKEGSGPLREFYEKRIRDFLAAPRLSTEDLAVPARSKALFAHLRKLIPPELQDAAGRLEEICTERYALETQVRLHHWLHGWLFVHAPLSAALILLTVVHALMSFKY
;
A
#
# COMPACT_ATOMS: atom_id res chain seq x y z
N MET A 1 24.92 4.48 27.06
CA MET A 1 24.31 5.80 26.70
C MET A 1 23.08 5.68 25.80
N MET A 2 23.01 4.79 24.80
CA MET A 2 21.77 4.58 24.01
C MET A 2 20.66 3.79 24.73
N ILE A 3 20.99 2.98 25.73
CA ILE A 3 20.04 2.14 26.48
C ILE A 3 19.18 2.96 27.46
N LEU A 4 19.76 4.00 28.06
CA LEU A 4 19.02 4.99 28.85
C LEU A 4 18.01 5.75 27.98
N PHE A 5 18.32 5.94 26.70
CA PHE A 5 17.50 6.65 25.73
C PHE A 5 16.30 5.82 25.24
N CYS A 6 16.49 4.52 25.02
CA CYS A 6 15.39 3.60 24.68
C CYS A 6 14.49 3.27 25.89
N GLY A 7 15.05 3.17 27.11
CA GLY A 7 14.25 2.98 28.33
C GLY A 7 13.36 4.17 28.69
N LEU A 8 13.84 5.40 28.44
CA LEU A 8 13.07 6.64 28.67
C LEU A 8 11.81 6.72 27.79
N LEU A 9 11.81 6.10 26.60
CA LEU A 9 10.67 6.07 25.69
C LEU A 9 9.50 5.23 26.21
N GLY A 10 9.73 4.25 27.10
CA GLY A 10 8.65 3.51 27.76
C GLY A 10 7.89 4.36 28.79
N VAL A 11 8.58 5.28 29.46
CA VAL A 11 8.02 6.23 30.44
C VAL A 11 7.33 7.41 29.75
N ARG A 12 7.65 7.69 28.48
CA ARG A 12 7.05 8.74 27.63
C ARG A 12 5.51 8.69 27.55
N LYS A 13 4.88 7.52 27.72
CA LYS A 13 3.42 7.42 27.71
C LYS A 13 2.72 8.10 28.90
N ARG A 14 3.46 8.56 29.93
CA ARG A 14 2.88 9.09 31.18
C ARG A 14 3.03 10.60 31.40
N VAL A 15 3.71 11.36 30.53
CA VAL A 15 3.99 12.79 30.79
C VAL A 15 3.83 13.65 29.51
N PRO A 16 2.70 14.38 29.34
CA PRO A 16 2.34 15.09 28.10
C PRO A 16 3.10 16.39 27.76
N THR A 17 4.08 16.83 28.57
CA THR A 17 4.61 18.20 28.48
C THR A 17 5.94 18.37 27.76
N TRP A 18 6.63 17.30 27.37
CA TRP A 18 7.95 17.40 26.74
C TRP A 18 7.88 17.36 25.21
N ARG A 19 8.02 18.55 24.59
CA ARG A 19 8.14 18.78 23.13
C ARG A 19 9.49 18.30 22.57
N LEU A 20 9.87 17.04 22.80
CA LEU A 20 11.09 16.47 22.19
C LEU A 20 10.86 16.08 20.73
N GLY A 21 10.99 17.07 19.84
CA GLY A 21 11.31 16.88 18.43
C GLY A 21 10.25 16.15 17.60
N ASN A 22 9.99 16.66 16.40
CA ASN A 22 9.06 16.04 15.47
C ASN A 22 9.48 14.57 15.20
N ALA A 23 8.53 13.63 15.05
CA ALA A 23 8.85 12.19 14.84
C ALA A 23 9.80 11.96 13.64
N SER A 24 9.73 12.85 12.64
CA SER A 24 10.66 12.90 11.51
C SER A 24 12.13 13.12 11.91
N SER A 25 12.41 13.97 12.91
CA SER A 25 13.77 14.22 13.40
C SER A 25 14.36 12.98 14.06
N TRP A 26 13.54 12.22 14.78
CA TRP A 26 13.93 10.95 15.39
C TRP A 26 14.28 9.88 14.35
N MET A 27 13.48 9.75 13.29
CA MET A 27 13.77 8.83 12.19
C MET A 27 15.11 9.17 11.51
N ARG A 28 15.35 10.45 11.24
CA ARG A 28 16.63 10.93 10.66
C ARG A 28 17.80 10.63 11.60
N ALA A 29 17.64 10.89 12.90
CA ALA A 29 18.67 10.59 13.89
C ALA A 29 18.99 9.09 13.97
N HIS A 30 17.98 8.22 13.93
CA HIS A 30 18.17 6.76 13.93
C HIS A 30 18.97 6.29 12.71
N ILE A 31 18.64 6.78 11.52
CA ILE A 31 19.35 6.44 10.28
C ILE A 31 20.80 6.91 10.35
N TRP A 32 21.05 8.15 10.78
CA TRP A 32 22.40 8.69 10.91
C TRP A 32 23.22 7.96 11.99
N LEU A 33 22.63 7.66 13.15
CA LEU A 33 23.30 6.90 14.20
C LEU A 33 23.64 5.48 13.75
N GLY A 34 22.72 4.80 13.05
CA GLY A 34 22.97 3.48 12.47
C GLY A 34 24.10 3.51 11.45
N LEU A 35 24.09 4.47 10.53
CA LEU A 35 25.14 4.60 9.51
C LEU A 35 26.51 4.96 10.13
N MET A 36 26.54 5.85 11.13
CA MET A 36 27.77 6.23 11.83
C MET A 36 28.30 5.13 12.76
N SER A 37 27.47 4.17 13.17
CA SER A 37 27.91 3.05 13.99
C SER A 37 28.88 2.12 13.26
N VAL A 38 28.77 2.00 11.93
CA VAL A 38 29.63 1.16 11.09
C VAL A 38 31.10 1.61 11.11
N PRO A 39 31.45 2.86 10.75
CA PRO A 39 32.84 3.31 10.84
C PRO A 39 33.33 3.31 12.29
N MET A 40 32.49 3.72 13.25
CA MET A 40 32.85 3.72 14.67
C MET A 40 33.29 2.33 15.15
N ILE A 41 32.57 1.28 14.79
CA ILE A 41 32.91 -0.08 15.23
C ILE A 41 34.13 -0.66 14.51
N LEU A 42 34.32 -0.31 13.23
CA LEU A 42 35.53 -0.69 12.48
C LEU A 42 36.79 -0.06 13.10
N PHE A 43 36.71 1.21 13.48
CA PHE A 43 37.80 1.89 14.19
C PHE A 43 38.01 1.33 15.59
N HIS A 44 36.94 0.98 16.33
CA HIS A 44 37.04 0.38 17.65
C HIS A 44 37.78 -0.96 17.63
N GLY A 45 37.51 -1.80 16.63
CA GLY A 45 38.18 -3.08 16.44
C GLY A 45 39.61 -2.97 15.89
N GLY A 46 40.10 -1.78 15.54
CA GLY A 46 41.42 -1.60 14.92
C GLY A 46 41.61 -2.40 13.64
N PHE A 47 40.52 -2.66 12.89
CA PHE A 47 40.46 -3.62 11.77
C PHE A 47 40.82 -5.08 12.11
N ALA A 48 41.08 -5.39 13.38
CA ALA A 48 41.28 -6.76 13.83
C ALA A 48 39.92 -7.44 14.04
N MET A 49 39.68 -8.51 13.27
CA MET A 49 38.57 -9.41 13.58
C MET A 49 38.93 -10.18 14.84
N GLY A 50 38.40 -9.74 15.98
CA GLY A 50 38.58 -10.44 17.27
C GLY A 50 37.94 -11.84 17.29
N GLY A 51 37.51 -12.28 18.47
CA GLY A 51 36.88 -13.59 18.66
C GLY A 51 35.62 -13.81 17.82
N THR A 52 35.16 -15.06 17.73
CA THR A 52 33.99 -15.47 16.94
C THR A 52 32.73 -14.67 17.26
N LEU A 53 32.52 -14.32 18.54
CA LEU A 53 31.42 -13.46 18.98
C LEU A 53 31.47 -12.08 18.32
N THR A 54 32.63 -11.41 18.32
CA THR A 54 32.81 -10.09 17.71
C THR A 54 32.54 -10.12 16.21
N GLN A 55 32.97 -11.18 15.52
CA GLN A 55 32.68 -11.36 14.09
C GLN A 55 31.18 -11.50 13.82
N VAL A 56 30.46 -12.28 14.64
CA VAL A 56 29.00 -12.43 14.53
C VAL A 56 28.29 -11.09 14.75
N LEU A 57 28.67 -10.32 15.79
CA LEU A 57 28.09 -8.99 16.04
C LEU A 57 28.33 -8.04 14.86
N MET A 58 29.53 -8.08 14.28
CA MET A 58 29.89 -7.23 13.15
C MET A 58 29.06 -7.55 11.91
N TRP A 59 28.94 -8.83 11.53
CA TRP A 59 28.08 -9.23 10.42
C TRP A 59 26.60 -8.90 10.68
N LEU A 60 26.12 -9.15 11.90
CA LEU A 60 24.75 -8.83 12.27
C LEU A 60 24.47 -7.33 12.18
N LEU A 61 25.41 -6.48 12.61
CA LEU A 61 25.32 -5.03 12.44
C LEU A 61 25.23 -4.65 10.96
N PHE A 62 26.11 -5.18 10.11
CA PHE A 62 26.09 -4.90 8.68
C PHE A 62 24.75 -5.29 8.04
N ILE A 63 24.21 -6.47 8.38
CA ILE A 63 22.91 -6.94 7.90
C ILE A 63 21.79 -6.00 8.37
N VAL A 64 21.79 -5.60 9.64
CA VAL A 64 20.79 -4.67 10.20
C VAL A 64 20.85 -3.31 9.49
N VAL A 65 22.04 -2.75 9.30
CA VAL A 65 22.23 -1.47 8.60
C VAL A 65 21.81 -1.57 7.13
N ALA A 66 22.24 -2.62 6.42
CA ALA A 66 21.84 -2.84 5.03
C ALA A 66 20.31 -3.02 4.90
N SER A 67 19.70 -3.78 5.81
CA SER A 67 18.24 -3.91 5.92
C SER A 67 17.57 -2.55 6.17
N GLY A 68 18.14 -1.72 7.04
CA GLY A 68 17.66 -0.36 7.32
C GLY A 68 17.65 0.53 6.07
N VAL A 69 18.77 0.55 5.35
CA VAL A 69 18.92 1.30 4.09
C VAL A 69 17.96 0.79 3.01
N HIS A 70 17.77 -0.54 2.92
CA HIS A 70 16.79 -1.13 2.01
C HIS A 70 15.36 -0.67 2.32
N GLY A 71 14.97 -0.67 3.60
CA GLY A 71 13.65 -0.15 4.03
C GLY A 71 13.46 1.32 3.64
N LEU A 72 14.49 2.16 3.83
CA LEU A 72 14.47 3.56 3.41
C LEU A 72 14.36 3.70 1.89
N ALA A 73 15.10 2.91 1.12
CA ALA A 73 15.02 2.91 -0.33
C ALA A 73 13.59 2.58 -0.80
N VAL A 74 12.99 1.51 -0.26
CA VAL A 74 11.59 1.16 -0.56
C VAL A 74 10.64 2.30 -0.19
N GLN A 75 10.83 2.95 0.97
CA GLN A 75 10.01 4.10 1.36
C GLN A 75 10.20 5.33 0.46
N GLN A 76 11.36 5.53 -0.18
CA GLN A 76 11.65 6.73 -0.99
C GLN A 76 11.33 6.55 -2.48
N PHE A 77 11.53 5.34 -3.03
CA PHE A 77 11.28 5.06 -4.44
C PHE A 77 9.79 4.96 -4.76
N PHE A 78 8.99 4.36 -3.87
CA PHE A 78 7.59 4.06 -4.14
C PHE A 78 6.62 5.27 -4.10
N PRO A 79 6.77 6.26 -3.21
CA PRO A 79 5.95 7.47 -3.25
C PRO A 79 6.06 8.16 -4.61
N ARG A 80 7.27 8.24 -5.19
CA ARG A 80 7.47 8.89 -6.50
C ARG A 80 6.71 8.22 -7.64
N LEU A 81 6.42 6.92 -7.54
CA LEU A 81 5.64 6.21 -8.55
C LEU A 81 4.13 6.46 -8.40
N LEU A 82 3.67 6.69 -7.17
CA LEU A 82 2.27 6.91 -6.81
C LEU A 82 1.84 8.39 -6.90
N THR A 83 2.68 9.33 -6.46
CA THR A 83 2.38 10.78 -6.48
C THR A 83 2.17 11.30 -7.90
N ASN A 84 2.73 10.63 -8.91
CA ASN A 84 2.48 11.00 -10.30
C ASN A 84 1.10 10.57 -10.81
N GLN A 85 0.33 9.75 -10.09
CA GLN A 85 -0.92 9.18 -10.63
C GLN A 85 -2.17 9.34 -9.78
N VAL A 86 -2.18 9.23 -8.45
CA VAL A 86 -3.43 9.46 -7.68
C VAL A 86 -3.14 9.83 -6.21
N GLU A 87 -3.79 10.90 -5.74
CA GLU A 87 -3.79 11.44 -4.38
C GLU A 87 -5.04 10.94 -3.63
N THR A 88 -5.11 9.65 -3.28
CA THR A 88 -6.23 9.15 -2.46
C THR A 88 -5.67 8.37 -1.28
N GLU A 89 -5.58 9.03 -0.13
CA GLU A 89 -5.30 8.41 1.16
C GLU A 89 -6.52 7.59 1.61
N THR A 90 -6.74 6.42 1.00
CA THR A 90 -7.69 5.45 1.56
C THR A 90 -7.05 4.74 2.75
N ILE A 91 -7.82 4.45 3.79
CA ILE A 91 -7.33 3.68 4.95
C ILE A 91 -7.22 2.21 4.51
N TYR A 92 -6.08 1.56 4.79
CA TYR A 92 -5.78 0.19 4.31
C TYR A 92 -6.91 -0.82 4.59
N GLU A 93 -7.52 -0.75 5.76
CA GLU A 93 -8.61 -1.64 6.21
C GLU A 93 -9.87 -1.48 5.35
N GLN A 94 -10.06 -0.34 4.69
CA GLN A 94 -11.21 -0.04 3.85
C GLN A 94 -11.02 -0.42 2.38
N ILE A 95 -9.79 -0.76 1.96
CA ILE A 95 -9.48 -1.04 0.55
C ILE A 95 -10.39 -2.11 -0.07
N PRO A 96 -10.71 -3.25 0.60
CA PRO A 96 -11.63 -4.24 0.04
C PRO A 96 -13.01 -3.65 -0.26
N HIS A 97 -13.51 -2.81 0.65
CA HIS A 97 -14.80 -2.14 0.48
C HIS A 97 -14.78 -1.10 -0.65
N VAL A 98 -13.68 -0.36 -0.79
CA VAL A 98 -13.51 0.60 -1.89
C VAL A 98 -13.48 -0.12 -3.24
N ILE A 99 -12.84 -1.29 -3.33
CA ILE A 99 -12.83 -2.09 -4.56
C ILE A 99 -14.25 -2.54 -4.94
N GLU A 100 -15.07 -2.97 -3.98
CA GLU A 100 -16.47 -3.29 -4.21
C GLU A 100 -17.28 -2.06 -4.68
N GLN A 101 -17.06 -0.91 -4.05
CA GLN A 101 -17.71 0.35 -4.44
C GLN A 101 -17.33 0.77 -5.88
N LEU A 102 -16.06 0.60 -6.26
CA LEU A 102 -15.59 0.86 -7.63
C LEU A 102 -16.21 -0.09 -8.66
N ALA A 103 -16.41 -1.36 -8.29
CA ALA A 103 -17.09 -2.33 -9.14
C ALA A 103 -18.57 -1.96 -9.35
N ASP A 104 -19.26 -1.57 -8.28
CA ASP A 104 -20.64 -1.10 -8.32
C ASP A 104 -20.78 0.21 -9.13
N GLU A 105 -19.85 1.14 -8.99
CA GLU A 105 -19.84 2.39 -9.76
C GLU A 105 -19.60 2.13 -11.25
N ALA A 106 -18.66 1.25 -11.59
CA ALA A 106 -18.39 0.87 -12.98
C ALA A 106 -19.61 0.21 -13.63
N LEU A 107 -20.32 -0.64 -12.88
CA LEU A 107 -21.57 -1.25 -13.33
C LEU A 107 -22.64 -0.19 -13.62
N GLN A 108 -22.85 0.75 -12.69
CA GLN A 108 -23.82 1.84 -12.86
C GLN A 108 -23.50 2.73 -14.06
N VAL A 109 -22.22 3.03 -14.29
CA VAL A 109 -21.77 3.80 -15.47
C VAL A 109 -22.17 3.08 -16.75
N ILE A 110 -21.95 1.77 -16.84
CA ILE A 110 -22.34 1.00 -18.02
C ILE A 110 -23.87 0.89 -18.15
N GLU A 111 -24.60 0.63 -17.07
CA GLU A 111 -26.07 0.52 -17.12
C GLU A 111 -26.74 1.83 -17.52
N SER A 112 -26.16 2.98 -17.16
CA SER A 112 -26.65 4.30 -17.56
C SER A 112 -26.50 4.59 -19.06
N VAL A 113 -25.71 3.80 -19.79
CA VAL A 113 -25.39 4.01 -21.20
C VAL A 113 -25.84 2.85 -22.09
N CYS A 114 -25.55 1.63 -21.68
CA CYS A 114 -25.78 0.40 -22.42
C CYS A 114 -27.09 -0.30 -22.02
N GLY A 115 -27.80 0.24 -21.01
CA GLY A 115 -28.95 -0.39 -20.38
C GLY A 115 -28.59 -1.58 -19.49
N PRO A 116 -29.60 -2.26 -18.91
CA PRO A 116 -29.38 -3.37 -17.99
C PRO A 116 -28.52 -4.47 -18.62
N LEU A 117 -27.41 -4.80 -17.95
CA LEU A 117 -26.52 -5.90 -18.36
C LEU A 117 -27.12 -7.27 -18.02
N ALA A 118 -27.93 -7.34 -16.96
CA ALA A 118 -28.69 -8.52 -16.58
C ALA A 118 -30.08 -8.54 -17.25
N PRO A 119 -30.62 -9.70 -17.66
CA PRO A 119 -32.07 -9.80 -17.87
C PRO A 119 -32.77 -9.34 -16.58
N PRO A 120 -33.94 -8.69 -16.67
CA PRO A 120 -34.64 -8.12 -15.52
C PRO A 120 -34.76 -9.18 -14.43
N SER A 121 -33.89 -9.09 -13.43
CA SER A 121 -33.75 -10.12 -12.42
C SER A 121 -34.89 -9.93 -11.43
N GLU A 122 -35.43 -11.07 -11.02
CA GLU A 122 -36.49 -11.25 -10.04
C GLU A 122 -36.39 -10.28 -8.85
N PRO A 123 -37.55 -9.88 -8.27
CA PRO A 123 -37.61 -8.93 -7.17
C PRO A 123 -36.66 -9.34 -6.04
N VAL A 124 -35.76 -8.42 -5.70
CA VAL A 124 -34.87 -8.46 -4.53
C VAL A 124 -35.70 -8.95 -3.33
N ALA A 125 -35.40 -10.16 -2.87
CA ALA A 125 -35.98 -10.68 -1.63
C ALA A 125 -35.69 -9.68 -0.49
N PRO A 126 -36.64 -9.46 0.42
CA PRO A 126 -36.49 -8.46 1.48
C PRO A 126 -35.23 -8.72 2.31
N PRO A 127 -34.53 -7.65 2.76
CA PRO A 127 -33.25 -7.76 3.43
C PRO A 127 -33.38 -8.64 4.68
N SER A 128 -32.45 -9.58 4.81
CA SER A 128 -32.39 -10.45 5.99
C SER A 128 -31.91 -9.63 7.19
N PRO A 129 -32.39 -9.90 8.41
CA PRO A 129 -32.05 -9.12 9.61
C PRO A 129 -30.56 -9.08 9.97
N GLU A 130 -29.71 -9.90 9.34
CA GLU A 130 -28.25 -9.88 9.48
C GLU A 130 -27.60 -8.67 8.77
N ASP A 131 -28.23 -8.12 7.72
CA ASP A 131 -27.74 -6.95 6.98
C ASP A 131 -27.94 -5.62 7.75
N ALA A 132 -28.78 -5.62 8.80
CA ALA A 132 -29.05 -4.45 9.63
C ALA A 132 -27.92 -4.13 10.63
N ALA A 133 -27.04 -5.09 10.92
CA ALA A 133 -25.93 -4.89 11.87
C ALA A 133 -24.68 -4.25 11.23
N ALA A 134 -24.62 -4.14 9.89
CA ALA A 134 -23.51 -3.52 9.17
C ALA A 134 -23.69 -1.98 9.00
N ALA A 135 -24.17 -1.31 10.04
CA ALA A 135 -24.37 0.15 10.09
C ALA A 135 -23.05 0.92 10.26
N SER A 136 -22.11 0.68 9.36
CA SER A 136 -20.95 1.55 9.08
C SER A 136 -20.81 1.79 7.57
N ARG A 137 -21.86 1.50 6.80
CA ARG A 137 -21.92 1.69 5.34
C ARG A 137 -22.02 3.19 5.04
N PRO A 138 -21.03 3.82 4.37
CA PRO A 138 -21.20 5.16 3.82
C PRO A 138 -22.42 5.15 2.89
N PRO A 139 -23.18 6.26 2.80
CA PRO A 139 -24.38 6.30 1.95
C PRO A 139 -23.97 5.96 0.52
N ALA A 140 -24.52 4.85 0.01
CA ALA A 140 -24.37 4.49 -1.39
C ALA A 140 -24.88 5.68 -2.23
N ARG A 141 -24.05 6.14 -3.19
CA ARG A 141 -24.46 7.13 -4.18
C ARG A 141 -25.81 6.70 -4.78
N PRO A 142 -26.77 7.63 -4.99
CA PRO A 142 -28.07 7.26 -5.53
C PRO A 142 -27.90 6.53 -6.86
N LYS A 143 -28.34 5.27 -6.90
CA LYS A 143 -28.24 4.39 -8.07
C LYS A 143 -28.92 5.08 -9.26
N ALA A 144 -28.16 5.36 -10.31
CA ALA A 144 -28.71 5.92 -11.54
C ALA A 144 -29.74 4.94 -12.12
N LYS A 145 -30.89 5.47 -12.57
CA LYS A 145 -31.94 4.65 -13.17
C LYS A 145 -31.41 4.05 -14.49
N PRO A 146 -31.60 2.74 -14.75
CA PRO A 146 -31.14 2.13 -15.99
C PRO A 146 -31.73 2.86 -17.20
N ALA A 147 -30.88 3.28 -18.12
CA ALA A 147 -31.30 3.97 -19.33
C ALA A 147 -31.57 2.98 -20.47
N ALA A 148 -32.31 3.39 -21.50
CA ALA A 148 -32.39 2.61 -22.72
C ALA A 148 -30.98 2.52 -23.37
N PRO A 149 -30.60 1.37 -23.94
CA PRO A 149 -29.30 1.22 -24.62
C PRO A 149 -29.13 2.30 -25.69
N LYS A 150 -28.10 3.13 -25.57
CA LYS A 150 -27.77 4.14 -26.58
C LYS A 150 -27.18 3.46 -27.83
N GLU A 151 -27.44 4.04 -29.00
CA GLU A 151 -26.88 3.56 -30.27
C GLU A 151 -25.34 3.57 -30.23
N GLY A 152 -24.69 2.50 -30.69
CA GLY A 152 -23.22 2.39 -30.66
C GLY A 152 -22.60 2.05 -29.31
N SER A 153 -23.40 1.65 -28.30
CA SER A 153 -22.92 1.21 -26.98
C SER A 153 -22.28 -0.20 -26.95
N GLY A 154 -22.46 -0.99 -28.01
CA GLY A 154 -21.96 -2.38 -28.10
C GLY A 154 -20.46 -2.56 -27.83
N PRO A 155 -19.55 -1.80 -28.49
CA PRO A 155 -18.11 -1.91 -28.24
C PRO A 155 -17.70 -1.59 -26.79
N LEU A 156 -18.40 -0.65 -26.15
CA LEU A 156 -18.16 -0.27 -24.75
C LEU A 156 -18.60 -1.39 -23.79
N ARG A 157 -19.79 -1.97 -24.05
CA ARG A 157 -20.32 -3.11 -23.28
C ARG A 157 -19.39 -4.32 -23.37
N GLU A 158 -18.96 -4.69 -24.57
CA GLU A 158 -18.05 -5.82 -24.76
C GLU A 158 -16.71 -5.60 -24.06
N PHE A 159 -16.16 -4.38 -24.14
CA PHE A 159 -14.93 -4.04 -23.45
C PHE A 159 -15.06 -4.13 -21.93
N TYR A 160 -16.20 -3.70 -21.38
CA TYR A 160 -16.48 -3.82 -19.95
C TYR A 160 -16.59 -5.29 -19.52
N GLU A 161 -17.44 -6.07 -20.20
CA GLU A 161 -17.70 -7.47 -19.83
C GLU A 161 -16.44 -8.34 -19.93
N LYS A 162 -15.61 -8.16 -20.96
CA LYS A 162 -14.42 -9.00 -21.20
C LYS A 162 -13.16 -8.58 -20.44
N ARG A 163 -13.07 -7.33 -19.97
CA ARG A 163 -11.80 -6.80 -19.43
C ARG A 163 -11.98 -6.08 -18.11
N ILE A 164 -12.88 -5.08 -18.05
CA ILE A 164 -13.05 -4.27 -16.83
C ILE A 164 -13.67 -5.10 -15.70
N ARG A 165 -14.69 -5.93 -16.02
CA ARG A 165 -15.35 -6.78 -15.04
C ARG A 165 -14.38 -7.74 -14.36
N ASP A 166 -13.58 -8.45 -15.15
CA ASP A 166 -12.59 -9.39 -14.64
C ASP A 166 -11.48 -8.67 -13.85
N PHE A 167 -11.02 -7.52 -14.35
CA PHE A 167 -10.05 -6.66 -13.66
C PHE A 167 -10.52 -6.18 -12.28
N LEU A 168 -11.80 -5.78 -12.15
CA LEU A 168 -12.38 -5.33 -10.89
C LEU A 168 -12.70 -6.49 -9.93
N ALA A 169 -13.11 -7.65 -10.45
CA ALA A 169 -13.40 -8.85 -9.66
C ALA A 169 -12.14 -9.57 -9.17
N ALA A 170 -10.98 -9.36 -9.82
CA ALA A 170 -9.76 -10.06 -9.46
C ALA A 170 -9.21 -9.62 -8.07
N PRO A 171 -8.93 -10.58 -7.16
CA PRO A 171 -8.39 -10.27 -5.83
C PRO A 171 -6.96 -9.73 -5.87
N ARG A 172 -6.22 -10.01 -6.93
CA ARG A 172 -4.91 -9.41 -7.26
C ARG A 172 -4.93 -9.06 -8.73
N LEU A 173 -4.41 -7.89 -9.09
CA LEU A 173 -4.29 -7.49 -10.48
C LEU A 173 -3.39 -8.50 -11.20
N SER A 174 -3.99 -9.19 -12.16
CA SER A 174 -3.24 -9.97 -13.15
C SER A 174 -2.33 -9.02 -13.94
N THR A 175 -1.23 -9.52 -14.48
CA THR A 175 -0.31 -8.81 -15.41
C THR A 175 -0.97 -8.43 -16.75
N GLU A 176 -2.29 -8.30 -16.77
CA GLU A 176 -3.10 -7.87 -17.89
C GLU A 176 -2.89 -6.39 -18.20
N ASP A 177 -3.21 -6.01 -19.43
CA ASP A 177 -2.90 -4.69 -19.98
C ASP A 177 -3.56 -3.52 -19.23
N LEU A 178 -4.63 -3.74 -18.48
CA LEU A 178 -5.30 -2.72 -17.67
C LEU A 178 -4.53 -2.36 -16.40
N ALA A 179 -3.67 -3.26 -15.89
CA ALA A 179 -2.86 -3.02 -14.69
C ALA A 179 -1.63 -2.15 -14.96
N VAL A 180 -1.34 -1.81 -16.22
CA VAL A 180 -0.22 -0.94 -16.59
C VAL A 180 -0.77 0.41 -17.06
N PRO A 181 -0.48 1.52 -16.37
CA PRO A 181 -1.09 2.82 -16.67
C PRO A 181 -0.92 3.26 -18.13
N ALA A 182 0.26 3.07 -18.70
CA ALA A 182 0.54 3.42 -20.10
C ALA A 182 -0.30 2.59 -21.10
N ARG A 183 -0.52 1.30 -20.80
CA ARG A 183 -1.31 0.41 -21.66
C ARG A 183 -2.81 0.66 -21.48
N SER A 184 -3.28 0.83 -20.24
CA SER A 184 -4.65 1.23 -19.94
C SER A 184 -5.05 2.47 -20.74
N LYS A 185 -4.23 3.54 -20.66
CA LYS A 185 -4.43 4.77 -21.43
C LYS A 185 -4.48 4.54 -22.94
N ALA A 186 -3.61 3.69 -23.48
CA ALA A 186 -3.61 3.35 -24.90
C ALA A 186 -4.88 2.57 -25.32
N LEU A 187 -5.37 1.68 -24.48
CA LEU A 187 -6.59 0.91 -24.71
C LEU A 187 -7.84 1.78 -24.67
N PHE A 188 -7.95 2.68 -23.68
CA PHE A 188 -9.03 3.67 -23.63
C PHE A 188 -8.94 4.67 -24.79
N ALA A 189 -7.74 5.05 -25.24
CA ALA A 189 -7.57 5.86 -26.44
C ALA A 189 -8.02 5.13 -27.72
N HIS A 190 -7.85 3.81 -27.80
CA HIS A 190 -8.39 3.01 -28.90
C HIS A 190 -9.92 2.89 -28.81
N LEU A 191 -10.47 2.60 -27.62
CA LEU A 191 -11.91 2.52 -27.37
C LEU A 191 -12.63 3.83 -27.73
N ARG A 192 -12.03 4.98 -27.39
CA ARG A 192 -12.56 6.32 -27.72
C ARG A 192 -12.73 6.57 -29.22
N LYS A 193 -11.97 5.87 -30.08
CA LYS A 193 -12.12 5.96 -31.54
C LYS A 193 -13.30 5.13 -32.07
N LEU A 194 -13.76 4.15 -31.31
CA LEU A 194 -14.81 3.21 -31.68
C LEU A 194 -16.20 3.62 -31.17
N ILE A 195 -16.26 4.56 -30.22
CA ILE A 195 -17.50 4.97 -29.55
C ILE A 195 -17.96 6.39 -29.96
N PRO A 196 -19.28 6.66 -30.00
CA PRO A 196 -19.83 8.00 -30.23
C PRO A 196 -19.40 9.01 -29.14
N PRO A 197 -19.43 10.33 -29.44
CA PRO A 197 -19.07 11.38 -28.48
C PRO A 197 -19.91 11.35 -27.20
N GLU A 198 -21.17 10.91 -27.28
CA GLU A 198 -22.07 10.78 -26.12
C GLU A 198 -21.62 9.74 -25.08
N LEU A 199 -20.73 8.82 -25.46
CA LEU A 199 -20.25 7.73 -24.59
C LEU A 199 -18.83 7.99 -24.07
N GLN A 200 -18.19 9.08 -24.51
CA GLN A 200 -16.82 9.40 -24.12
C GLN A 200 -16.72 9.72 -22.62
N ASP A 201 -17.74 10.34 -22.04
CA ASP A 201 -17.80 10.63 -20.61
C ASP A 201 -17.85 9.33 -19.79
N ALA A 202 -18.63 8.34 -20.22
CA ALA A 202 -18.71 7.03 -19.57
C ALA A 202 -17.38 6.27 -19.70
N ALA A 203 -16.74 6.32 -20.88
CA ALA A 203 -15.40 5.74 -21.05
C ALA A 203 -14.34 6.43 -20.17
N GLY A 204 -14.44 7.76 -19.99
CA GLY A 204 -13.57 8.52 -19.08
C GLY A 204 -13.75 8.13 -17.62
N ARG A 205 -15.00 7.95 -17.17
CA ARG A 205 -15.30 7.45 -15.82
C ARG A 205 -14.76 6.05 -15.58
N LEU A 206 -14.88 5.15 -16.56
CA LEU A 206 -14.34 3.80 -16.44
C LEU A 206 -12.80 3.80 -16.42
N GLU A 207 -12.16 4.70 -17.16
CA GLU A 207 -10.69 4.88 -17.09
C GLU A 207 -10.27 5.36 -15.69
N GLU A 208 -10.97 6.34 -15.13
CA GLU A 208 -10.75 6.86 -13.76
C GLU A 208 -10.85 5.73 -12.72
N ILE A 209 -11.93 4.94 -12.77
CA ILE A 209 -12.13 3.79 -11.88
C ILE A 209 -10.99 2.76 -12.02
N CYS A 210 -10.54 2.48 -13.24
CA CYS A 210 -9.42 1.56 -13.46
C CYS A 210 -8.12 2.10 -12.88
N THR A 211 -7.86 3.41 -13.01
CA THR A 211 -6.67 4.05 -12.42
C THR A 211 -6.70 4.05 -10.90
N GLU A 212 -7.87 4.25 -10.30
CA GLU A 212 -8.06 4.20 -8.86
C GLU A 212 -7.82 2.78 -8.32
N ARG A 213 -8.38 1.75 -8.96
CA ARG A 213 -8.14 0.34 -8.60
C ARG A 213 -6.66 -0.03 -8.63
N TYR A 214 -5.90 0.49 -9.60
CA TYR A 214 -4.46 0.30 -9.69
C TYR A 214 -3.69 0.98 -8.54
N ALA A 215 -4.08 2.21 -8.19
CA ALA A 215 -3.50 2.94 -7.07
C ALA A 215 -3.70 2.18 -5.75
N LEU A 216 -4.92 1.68 -5.52
CA LEU A 216 -5.27 0.87 -4.34
C LEU A 216 -4.41 -0.39 -4.23
N GLU A 217 -4.17 -1.11 -5.32
CA GLU A 217 -3.30 -2.29 -5.26
C GLU A 217 -1.86 -1.93 -4.90
N THR A 218 -1.35 -0.86 -5.49
CA THR A 218 0.02 -0.40 -5.24
C THR A 218 0.17 -0.02 -3.76
N GLN A 219 -0.86 0.63 -3.19
CA GLN A 219 -0.93 0.91 -1.76
C GLN A 219 -0.94 -0.37 -0.91
N VAL A 220 -1.75 -1.38 -1.25
CA VAL A 220 -1.79 -2.67 -0.54
C VAL A 220 -0.42 -3.34 -0.54
N ARG A 221 0.21 -3.38 -1.72
CA ARG A 221 1.52 -3.99 -1.91
C ARG A 221 2.57 -3.27 -1.04
N LEU A 222 2.57 -1.94 -1.06
CA LEU A 222 3.51 -1.14 -0.27
C LEU A 222 3.32 -1.36 1.23
N HIS A 223 2.06 -1.37 1.70
CA HIS A 223 1.75 -1.63 3.11
C HIS A 223 2.28 -3.00 3.54
N HIS A 224 2.06 -4.03 2.72
CA HIS A 224 2.53 -5.38 3.00
C HIS A 224 4.07 -5.49 2.97
N TRP A 225 4.75 -4.85 2.01
CA TRP A 225 6.20 -4.81 1.96
C TRP A 225 6.81 -4.08 3.16
N LEU A 226 6.24 -2.94 3.55
CA LEU A 226 6.72 -2.16 4.69
C LEU A 226 6.55 -2.93 6.01
N HIS A 227 5.40 -3.55 6.21
CA HIS A 227 5.15 -4.36 7.41
C HIS A 227 6.01 -5.63 7.40
N GLY A 228 6.09 -6.34 6.27
CA GLY A 228 6.94 -7.52 6.13
C GLY A 228 8.42 -7.23 6.40
N TRP A 229 8.92 -6.10 5.90
CA TRP A 229 10.28 -5.64 6.20
C TRP A 229 10.48 -5.37 7.69
N LEU A 230 9.53 -4.71 8.36
CA LEU A 230 9.61 -4.41 9.79
C LEU A 230 9.67 -5.71 10.63
N PHE A 231 8.91 -6.74 10.24
CA PHE A 231 8.94 -8.05 10.88
C PHE A 231 10.30 -8.75 10.79
N VAL A 232 11.13 -8.45 9.80
CA VAL A 232 12.50 -9.01 9.67
C VAL A 232 13.53 -8.10 10.34
N HIS A 233 13.43 -6.78 10.14
CA HIS A 233 14.39 -5.82 10.66
C HIS A 233 14.34 -5.68 12.19
N ALA A 234 13.15 -5.73 12.79
CA ALA A 234 12.96 -5.60 14.23
C ALA A 234 13.61 -6.75 15.05
N PRO A 235 13.40 -8.05 14.74
CA PRO A 235 14.05 -9.13 15.49
C PRO A 235 15.56 -9.16 15.27
N LEU A 236 16.06 -8.84 14.07
CA LEU A 236 17.51 -8.72 13.83
C LEU A 236 18.13 -7.61 14.70
N SER A 237 17.46 -6.47 14.81
CA SER A 237 17.89 -5.37 15.68
C SER A 237 17.84 -5.75 17.16
N ALA A 238 16.81 -6.48 17.59
CA ALA A 238 16.71 -6.99 18.97
C ALA A 238 17.82 -7.99 19.29
N ALA A 239 18.13 -8.90 18.36
CA ALA A 239 19.24 -9.84 18.49
C ALA A 239 20.58 -9.11 18.59
N LEU A 240 20.79 -8.08 17.76
CA LEU A 240 22.01 -7.27 17.80
C LEU A 240 22.20 -6.60 19.17
N ILE A 241 21.13 -6.00 19.71
CA ILE A 241 21.16 -5.36 21.03
C ILE A 241 21.50 -6.39 22.12
N LEU A 242 20.82 -7.54 22.12
CA LEU A 242 21.04 -8.60 23.10
C LEU A 242 22.50 -9.09 23.06
N LEU A 243 22.99 -9.41 21.86
CA LEU A 243 24.36 -9.88 21.65
C LEU A 243 25.40 -8.82 22.05
N THR A 244 25.13 -7.54 21.80
CA THR A 244 26.01 -6.43 22.23
C THR A 244 26.09 -6.33 23.75
N VAL A 245 24.97 -6.49 24.46
CA VAL A 245 24.96 -6.51 25.93
C VAL A 245 25.75 -7.71 26.46
N VAL A 246 25.53 -8.90 25.89
CA VAL A 246 26.29 -10.10 26.26
C VAL A 246 27.79 -9.92 26.04
N HIS A 247 28.19 -9.37 24.89
CA HIS A 247 29.59 -9.09 24.58
C HIS A 247 30.22 -8.12 25.60
N ALA A 248 29.53 -7.03 25.93
CA ALA A 248 30.00 -6.05 26.92
C ALA A 248 30.16 -6.69 28.32
N LEU A 249 29.20 -7.52 28.76
CA LEU A 249 29.31 -8.20 30.04
C LEU A 249 30.48 -9.20 30.07
N MET A 250 30.71 -9.93 28.96
CA MET A 250 31.86 -10.83 28.86
C MET A 250 33.18 -10.07 28.89
N SER A 251 33.28 -8.92 28.22
CA SER A 251 34.51 -8.11 28.22
C SER A 251 34.81 -7.45 29.57
N PHE A 252 33.81 -7.28 30.44
CA PHE A 252 34.03 -6.79 31.81
C PHE A 252 34.41 -7.91 32.79
N LYS A 253 34.08 -9.17 32.45
CA LYS A 253 34.26 -10.32 33.34
C LYS A 253 35.60 -11.05 33.11
N TYR A 254 36.27 -10.78 32.00
CA TYR A 254 37.62 -11.25 31.64
C TYR A 254 38.56 -10.05 31.51
#